data_AF-Q8BPE3-F1
#
_entry.id   AF-Q8BPE3-F1
#
_cell.length_a   1.000
_cell.length_b   1.000
_cell.length_c   1.000
_cell.angle_alpha   90.00
_cell.angle_beta   90.00
_cell.angle_gamma   90.00
#
_symmetry.space_group_name_H-M   'P 1'
#
loop_
_entity.id
_entity.type
_entity.pdbx_description
1 polymer ?
#
loop_
_entity_poly.entity_id
_entity_poly.type
_entity_poly.pdbx_seq_one_letter_code
_entity_poly.pdbx_strand_id
1 'polypeptide(L)'
;MECVLGRAGPAAVQLRAGSEGRDAVPEGEPSRELKALDGLWHFRADLSNNRLQGFEQQWYRQPLRESGPVLDMPVPSSFNDITQEAALRDFIGWVWYEREAILPRRWTQDTDMRVVLRINSAHYYAVVWVNGIHVVEHEGGHLPFEADISKLVQSGPLTTCRITIAINNTLTPHTLPPGTIVYKTDTSMYPKGYFVQDTSFDFFNYAGLHRSVVLYTTPTTYIDDITVITNVEQDIGEESRREALC
;
A
#
# COMPACT_ATOMS: atom_id res chain seq x y z
N MET A 1 -15.79 -21.36 8.99
CA MET A 1 -16.93 -22.05 8.36
C MET A 1 -16.42 -22.58 7.04
N GLU A 2 -16.46 -23.90 6.86
CA GLU A 2 -15.84 -24.58 5.71
C GLU A 2 -16.54 -24.23 4.40
N CYS A 3 -15.75 -23.94 3.38
CA CYS A 3 -16.19 -23.78 2.00
C CYS A 3 -16.35 -25.19 1.38
N VAL A 4 -17.56 -25.56 0.98
CA VAL A 4 -17.86 -26.89 0.42
C VAL A 4 -17.59 -26.89 -1.08
N LEU A 5 -16.62 -27.70 -1.52
CA LEU A 5 -16.26 -27.95 -2.93
C LEU A 5 -16.90 -29.27 -3.42
N GLY A 6 -17.60 -29.25 -4.56
CA GLY A 6 -18.00 -30.45 -5.30
C GLY A 6 -16.89 -30.96 -6.24
N ARG A 7 -16.59 -32.28 -6.24
CA ARG A 7 -15.54 -32.99 -7.02
C ARG A 7 -16.00 -33.39 -8.46
N ALA A 8 -15.18 -33.74 -9.47
CA ALA A 8 -13.87 -34.43 -9.48
C ALA A 8 -13.00 -34.31 -10.79
N GLY A 9 -11.64 -34.28 -10.61
CA GLY A 9 -10.57 -34.91 -11.44
C GLY A 9 -9.80 -34.06 -12.49
N PRO A 10 -8.50 -34.34 -12.83
CA PRO A 10 -7.40 -35.02 -12.13
C PRO A 10 -6.34 -34.02 -11.57
N ALA A 11 -5.42 -34.54 -10.76
CA ALA A 11 -4.48 -33.79 -9.95
C ALA A 11 -3.44 -32.98 -10.76
N ALA A 12 -3.40 -31.67 -10.48
CA ALA A 12 -2.23 -30.82 -10.71
C ALA A 12 -1.71 -30.35 -9.35
N VAL A 13 -0.39 -30.45 -9.18
CA VAL A 13 0.35 -30.05 -7.97
C VAL A 13 0.04 -28.58 -7.65
N GLN A 14 -0.64 -28.34 -6.53
CA GLN A 14 -0.89 -26.99 -6.00
C GLN A 14 0.26 -26.58 -5.10
N LEU A 15 1.11 -25.67 -5.59
CA LEU A 15 1.85 -24.76 -4.73
C LEU A 15 0.86 -23.70 -4.23
N ARG A 16 0.53 -23.73 -2.94
CA ARG A 16 -0.25 -22.66 -2.29
C ARG A 16 0.71 -21.52 -1.95
N ALA A 17 0.56 -20.39 -2.63
CA ALA A 17 1.01 -19.09 -2.16
C ALA A 17 -0.22 -18.29 -1.66
N GLY A 18 0.03 -17.28 -0.83
CA GLY A 18 -0.91 -16.69 0.13
C GLY A 18 -2.16 -16.03 -0.44
N SER A 19 -3.06 -15.66 0.48
CA SER A 19 -4.34 -15.00 0.26
C SER A 19 -4.22 -13.74 -0.62
N GLU A 20 -4.68 -13.82 -1.87
CA GLU A 20 -4.82 -12.68 -2.79
C GLU A 20 -6.28 -12.22 -2.80
N GLY A 21 -6.58 -11.05 -2.21
CA GLY A 21 -7.74 -10.26 -2.64
C GLY A 21 -7.37 -9.55 -3.95
N ARG A 22 -8.22 -9.62 -4.98
CA ARG A 22 -7.87 -9.26 -6.37
C ARG A 22 -8.58 -7.99 -6.89
N ASP A 23 -7.95 -7.40 -7.91
CA ASP A 23 -7.94 -5.98 -8.25
C ASP A 23 -9.09 -5.48 -9.14
N ALA A 24 -10.32 -5.52 -8.66
CA ALA A 24 -11.37 -4.71 -9.28
C ALA A 24 -11.13 -3.23 -8.96
N VAL A 25 -11.03 -2.38 -10.00
CA VAL A 25 -11.01 -0.92 -9.82
C VAL A 25 -12.33 -0.50 -9.19
N PRO A 26 -12.35 0.21 -8.05
CA PRO A 26 -13.59 0.64 -7.44
C PRO A 26 -14.20 1.77 -8.28
N GLU A 27 -15.18 1.43 -9.11
CA GLU A 27 -16.05 2.39 -9.78
C GLU A 27 -17.22 2.79 -8.87
N GLY A 28 -17.68 4.04 -9.00
CA GLY A 28 -18.83 4.53 -8.26
C GLY A 28 -20.10 3.89 -8.81
N GLU A 29 -20.67 2.97 -8.04
CA GLU A 29 -21.86 2.19 -8.38
C GLU A 29 -22.93 2.38 -7.29
N PRO A 30 -24.20 2.02 -7.53
CA PRO A 30 -25.26 2.20 -6.50
C PRO A 30 -24.93 1.55 -5.14
N SER A 31 -24.11 0.49 -5.15
CA SER A 31 -23.67 -0.25 -3.95
C SER A 31 -22.22 0.02 -3.54
N ARG A 32 -21.49 0.89 -4.25
CA ARG A 32 -20.06 1.17 -4.00
C ARG A 32 -19.76 2.65 -4.05
N GLU A 33 -19.09 3.15 -3.03
CA GLU A 33 -18.61 4.53 -3.03
C GLU A 33 -17.08 4.57 -3.06
N LEU A 34 -16.54 5.60 -3.68
CA LEU A 34 -15.10 5.85 -3.75
C LEU A 34 -14.80 7.24 -3.18
N LYS A 35 -13.79 7.32 -2.32
CA LYS A 35 -13.19 8.57 -1.84
C LYS A 35 -11.70 8.54 -2.08
N ALA A 36 -11.23 9.32 -3.04
CA ALA A 36 -9.81 9.56 -3.24
C ALA A 36 -9.19 10.30 -2.05
N LEU A 37 -7.99 9.88 -1.67
CA LEU A 37 -7.15 10.51 -0.65
C LEU A 37 -5.92 11.20 -1.28
N ASP A 38 -6.01 11.54 -2.57
CA ASP A 38 -5.00 12.27 -3.32
C ASP A 38 -4.87 13.73 -2.83
N GLY A 39 -3.73 14.35 -3.08
CA GLY A 39 -3.36 15.69 -2.63
C GLY A 39 -2.19 15.66 -1.64
N LEU A 40 -2.11 16.64 -0.76
CA LEU A 40 -0.99 16.77 0.18
C LEU A 40 -1.12 15.79 1.36
N TRP A 41 0.00 15.18 1.71
CA TRP A 41 0.21 14.33 2.89
C TRP A 41 1.37 14.89 3.70
N HIS A 42 1.29 14.76 5.03
CA HIS A 42 2.46 15.01 5.87
C HIS A 42 3.52 13.95 5.61
N PHE A 43 4.77 14.36 5.50
CA PHE A 43 5.87 13.49 5.09
C PHE A 43 7.11 13.67 5.98
N ARG A 44 7.80 12.57 6.26
CA ARG A 44 9.11 12.59 6.93
C ARG A 44 9.96 11.39 6.52
N ALA A 45 11.22 11.65 6.13
CA ALA A 45 12.24 10.61 6.00
C ALA A 45 12.89 10.34 7.36
N ASP A 46 13.13 9.07 7.68
CA ASP A 46 13.87 8.67 8.89
C ASP A 46 15.38 8.81 8.66
N LEU A 47 15.92 9.98 9.02
CA LEU A 47 17.34 10.31 8.85
C LEU A 47 18.23 9.76 9.98
N SER A 48 17.69 8.98 10.93
CA SER A 48 18.50 8.36 12.00
C SER A 48 19.54 7.38 11.43
N ASN A 49 20.66 7.18 12.13
CA ASN A 49 21.77 6.38 11.62
C ASN A 49 21.38 4.93 11.26
N ASN A 50 20.43 4.33 12.00
CA ASN A 50 19.93 2.98 11.74
C ASN A 50 18.67 2.96 10.86
N ARG A 51 18.11 4.13 10.51
CA ARG A 51 16.87 4.31 9.75
C ARG A 51 15.62 3.74 10.44
N LEU A 52 15.66 3.49 11.75
CA LEU A 52 14.58 2.79 12.49
C LEU A 52 13.95 3.63 13.60
N GLN A 53 14.36 4.88 13.80
CA GLN A 53 13.83 5.77 14.82
C GLN A 53 12.30 5.87 14.78
N GLY A 54 11.68 5.85 13.59
CA GLY A 54 10.23 5.93 13.48
C GLY A 54 9.48 4.74 14.06
N PHE A 55 10.09 3.56 14.01
CA PHE A 55 9.56 2.36 14.66
C PHE A 55 9.89 2.35 16.16
N GLU A 56 11.13 2.69 16.53
CA GLU A 56 11.59 2.75 17.92
C GLU A 56 10.76 3.73 18.77
N GLN A 57 10.41 4.88 18.20
CA GLN A 57 9.58 5.91 18.85
C GLN A 57 8.09 5.79 18.51
N GLN A 58 7.72 4.80 17.71
CA GLN A 58 6.33 4.50 17.35
C GLN A 58 5.58 5.70 16.77
N TRP A 59 6.17 6.37 15.76
CA TRP A 59 5.63 7.58 15.14
C TRP A 59 4.17 7.45 14.68
N TYR A 60 3.71 6.22 14.34
CA TYR A 60 2.33 5.93 13.96
C TYR A 60 1.29 6.12 15.09
N ARG A 61 1.69 6.12 16.37
CA ARG A 61 0.76 6.19 17.52
C ARG A 61 0.09 7.55 17.71
N GLN A 62 0.70 8.62 17.23
CA GLN A 62 0.22 9.99 17.33
C GLN A 62 0.39 10.71 15.98
N PRO A 63 -0.20 11.90 15.76
CA PRO A 63 0.03 12.65 14.54
C PRO A 63 1.53 12.84 14.25
N LEU A 64 1.94 12.64 13.00
CA LEU A 64 3.34 12.62 12.59
C LEU A 64 4.07 13.92 12.95
N ARG A 65 3.38 15.06 12.86
CA ARG A 65 3.87 16.39 13.25
C ARG A 65 4.23 16.51 14.74
N GLU A 66 3.65 15.69 15.62
CA GLU A 66 3.93 15.70 17.06
C GLU A 66 5.21 14.94 17.42
N SER A 67 5.71 14.11 16.50
CA SER A 67 6.99 13.41 16.66
C SER A 67 8.17 14.14 16.01
N GLY A 68 7.94 15.30 15.41
CA GLY A 68 8.98 16.15 14.81
C GLY A 68 8.51 16.87 13.54
N PRO A 69 9.38 17.69 12.93
CA PRO A 69 9.05 18.41 11.70
C PRO A 69 8.60 17.49 10.57
N VAL A 70 7.67 17.97 9.75
CA VAL A 70 7.14 17.28 8.57
C VAL A 70 7.18 18.21 7.36
N LEU A 71 7.19 17.61 6.17
CA LEU A 71 7.02 18.29 4.89
C LEU A 71 5.62 18.00 4.34
N ASP A 72 5.14 18.84 3.42
CA ASP A 72 3.98 18.49 2.60
C ASP A 72 4.46 17.76 1.33
N MET A 73 3.92 16.57 1.10
CA MET A 73 4.28 15.73 -0.04
C MET A 73 3.02 15.39 -0.85
N PRO A 74 3.01 15.63 -2.17
CA PRO A 74 1.88 15.27 -3.01
C PRO A 74 1.77 13.76 -3.16
N VAL A 75 0.53 13.27 -3.23
CA VAL A 75 0.16 11.89 -3.57
C VAL A 75 -0.93 11.96 -4.64
N PRO A 76 -0.81 11.26 -5.78
CA PRO A 76 0.31 10.39 -6.16
C PRO A 76 1.56 11.17 -6.57
N SER A 77 2.73 10.72 -6.10
CA SER A 77 4.04 11.19 -6.56
C SER A 77 5.16 10.32 -5.97
N SER A 78 6.28 10.25 -6.68
CA SER A 78 7.57 9.91 -6.05
C SER A 78 8.08 11.12 -5.26
N PHE A 79 8.70 10.91 -4.10
CA PHE A 79 9.19 12.04 -3.29
C PHE A 79 10.49 12.66 -3.81
N ASN A 80 11.24 11.89 -4.61
CA ASN A 80 12.65 12.15 -4.90
C ASN A 80 12.92 13.49 -5.62
N ASP A 81 11.94 13.99 -6.39
CA ASP A 81 12.06 15.21 -7.21
C ASP A 81 11.13 16.34 -6.78
N ILE A 82 10.54 16.24 -5.58
CA ILE A 82 9.61 17.26 -5.08
C ILE A 82 10.35 18.39 -4.34
N THR A 83 11.44 18.06 -3.64
CA THR A 83 12.22 19.04 -2.88
C THR A 83 13.53 19.36 -3.57
N GLN A 84 14.21 20.42 -3.10
CA GLN A 84 15.55 20.78 -3.58
C GLN A 84 16.68 20.04 -2.82
N GLU A 85 16.33 19.07 -1.97
CA GLU A 85 17.29 18.41 -1.08
C GLU A 85 17.86 17.14 -1.73
N ALA A 86 19.14 17.19 -2.14
CA ALA A 86 19.83 16.04 -2.71
C ALA A 86 19.84 14.81 -1.77
N ALA A 87 19.93 15.05 -0.46
CA ALA A 87 19.88 13.99 0.54
C ALA A 87 18.55 13.24 0.57
N LEU A 88 17.44 13.92 0.23
CA LEU A 88 16.13 13.30 0.10
C LEU A 88 15.98 12.59 -1.26
N ARG A 89 16.47 13.20 -2.35
CA ARG A 89 16.44 12.59 -3.69
C ARG A 89 17.05 11.19 -3.70
N ASP A 90 18.24 11.04 -3.12
CA ASP A 90 19.01 9.79 -3.08
C ASP A 90 18.81 9.00 -1.78
N PHE A 91 17.78 9.33 -0.99
CA PHE A 91 17.53 8.70 0.30
C PHE A 91 17.24 7.20 0.16
N ILE A 92 17.85 6.41 1.04
CA ILE A 92 17.59 4.97 1.19
C ILE A 92 17.19 4.69 2.64
N GLY A 93 16.01 4.11 2.81
CA GLY A 93 15.47 3.74 4.12
C GLY A 93 13.97 3.97 4.20
N TRP A 94 13.50 4.28 5.41
CA TRP A 94 12.07 4.48 5.70
C TRP A 94 11.63 5.93 5.52
N VAL A 95 10.60 6.14 4.72
CA VAL A 95 9.84 7.40 4.65
C VAL A 95 8.44 7.18 5.19
N TRP A 96 7.86 8.21 5.80
CA TRP A 96 6.56 8.17 6.45
C TRP A 96 5.64 9.17 5.79
N TYR A 97 4.45 8.72 5.40
CA TYR A 97 3.35 9.54 4.91
C TYR A 97 2.21 9.50 5.94
N GLU A 98 1.54 10.62 6.17
CA GLU A 98 0.33 10.68 7.00
C GLU A 98 -0.73 11.61 6.41
N ARG A 99 -1.99 11.18 6.47
CA ARG A 99 -3.15 12.00 6.15
C ARG A 99 -4.36 11.66 7.01
N GLU A 100 -5.11 12.68 7.39
CA GLU A 100 -6.43 12.52 7.98
C GLU A 100 -7.53 12.61 6.91
N ALA A 101 -8.50 11.72 7.00
CA ALA A 101 -9.67 11.68 6.12
C ALA A 101 -10.95 11.83 6.95
N ILE A 102 -11.81 12.77 6.56
CA ILE A 102 -13.18 12.86 7.09
C ILE A 102 -14.04 11.79 6.40
N LEU A 103 -14.69 10.95 7.20
CA LEU A 103 -15.55 9.87 6.72
C LEU A 103 -17.02 10.32 6.69
N PRO A 104 -17.79 9.99 5.63
CA PRO A 104 -19.23 10.15 5.64
C PRO A 104 -19.86 9.38 6.81
N ARG A 105 -20.85 9.97 7.49
CA ARG A 105 -21.52 9.33 8.65
C ARG A 105 -22.06 7.93 8.33
N ARG A 106 -22.56 7.71 7.11
CA ARG A 106 -23.04 6.38 6.70
C ARG A 106 -21.95 5.31 6.77
N TRP A 107 -20.70 5.63 6.43
CA TRP A 107 -19.60 4.65 6.47
C TRP A 107 -19.25 4.22 7.89
N THR A 108 -19.52 5.08 8.89
CA THR A 108 -19.19 4.82 10.30
C THR A 108 -20.39 4.34 11.12
N GLN A 109 -21.62 4.50 10.63
CA GLN A 109 -22.84 4.12 11.33
C GLN A 109 -23.54 2.89 10.76
N ASP A 110 -23.41 2.63 9.46
CA ASP A 110 -24.01 1.47 8.80
C ASP A 110 -23.07 0.26 8.93
N THR A 111 -23.45 -0.70 9.78
CA THR A 111 -22.66 -1.92 10.02
C THR A 111 -22.75 -2.94 8.89
N ASP A 112 -23.70 -2.77 7.96
CA ASP A 112 -23.81 -3.62 6.76
C ASP A 112 -22.94 -3.08 5.60
N MET A 113 -22.23 -1.97 5.85
CA MET A 113 -21.26 -1.39 4.93
C MET A 113 -19.84 -1.79 5.31
N ARG A 114 -19.13 -2.40 4.36
CA ARG A 114 -17.69 -2.66 4.42
C ARG A 114 -16.94 -1.41 3.96
N VAL A 115 -15.93 -0.98 4.72
CA VAL A 115 -15.05 0.14 4.41
C VAL A 115 -13.62 -0.37 4.23
N VAL A 116 -13.03 -0.07 3.08
CA VAL A 116 -11.73 -0.59 2.68
C VAL A 116 -10.77 0.54 2.37
N LEU A 117 -9.54 0.45 2.88
CA LEU A 117 -8.42 1.29 2.46
C LEU A 117 -7.63 0.56 1.40
N ARG A 118 -7.48 1.17 0.22
CA ARG A 118 -6.74 0.62 -0.92
C ARG A 118 -5.61 1.57 -1.32
N ILE A 119 -4.41 1.01 -1.45
CA ILE A 119 -3.20 1.69 -1.88
C ILE A 119 -2.85 1.13 -3.26
N ASN A 120 -2.87 1.95 -4.30
CA ASN A 120 -2.67 1.44 -5.66
C ASN A 120 -1.19 1.15 -6.01
N SER A 121 -0.24 1.70 -5.25
CA SER A 121 1.21 1.44 -5.36
C SER A 121 1.96 2.16 -4.24
N ALA A 122 2.90 1.46 -3.59
CA ALA A 122 3.85 2.00 -2.62
C ALA A 122 5.19 1.31 -2.78
N HIS A 123 6.27 2.03 -3.12
CA HIS A 123 7.56 1.41 -3.46
C HIS A 123 8.62 1.50 -2.35
N TYR A 124 9.13 0.41 -1.77
CA TYR A 124 8.95 -1.02 -2.12
C TYR A 124 8.26 -1.85 -1.03
N TYR A 125 8.62 -1.68 0.25
CA TYR A 125 7.95 -2.34 1.37
C TYR A 125 7.11 -1.33 2.14
N ALA A 126 5.82 -1.59 2.28
CA ALA A 126 4.88 -0.69 2.94
C ALA A 126 4.31 -1.31 4.22
N VAL A 127 4.20 -0.50 5.28
CA VAL A 127 3.47 -0.82 6.50
C VAL A 127 2.43 0.26 6.73
N VAL A 128 1.18 -0.14 6.96
CA VAL A 128 0.05 0.78 7.04
C VAL A 128 -0.63 0.71 8.41
N TRP A 129 -0.92 1.88 8.95
CA TRP A 129 -1.70 2.05 10.17
C TRP A 129 -2.91 2.94 9.93
N VAL A 130 -4.00 2.60 10.60
CA VAL A 130 -5.20 3.42 10.72
C VAL A 130 -5.45 3.73 12.18
N ASN A 131 -5.50 5.01 12.53
CA ASN A 131 -5.61 5.51 13.90
C ASN A 131 -4.56 4.89 14.85
N GLY A 132 -3.34 4.66 14.32
CA GLY A 132 -2.23 4.03 15.04
C GLY A 132 -2.31 2.51 15.19
N ILE A 133 -3.34 1.86 14.64
CA ILE A 133 -3.49 0.40 14.61
C ILE A 133 -2.99 -0.14 13.28
N HIS A 134 -2.10 -1.14 13.34
CA HIS A 134 -1.57 -1.81 12.15
C HIS A 134 -2.69 -2.53 11.39
N VAL A 135 -2.77 -2.35 10.07
CA VAL A 135 -3.84 -2.93 9.23
C VAL A 135 -3.33 -3.82 8.10
N VAL A 136 -2.21 -3.50 7.45
CA VAL A 136 -1.65 -4.29 6.35
C VAL A 136 -0.18 -3.95 6.10
N GLU A 137 0.56 -4.94 5.61
CA GLU A 137 1.89 -4.79 5.04
C GLU A 137 1.88 -5.28 3.59
N HIS A 138 2.73 -4.70 2.74
CA HIS A 138 2.88 -5.13 1.36
C HIS A 138 4.33 -5.04 0.91
N GLU A 139 4.77 -6.07 0.19
CA GLU A 139 6.06 -6.10 -0.47
C GLU A 139 5.86 -6.08 -1.99
N GLY A 140 6.33 -5.03 -2.65
CA GLY A 140 6.18 -4.84 -4.08
C GLY A 140 5.84 -3.39 -4.43
N GLY A 141 6.54 -2.81 -5.41
CA GLY A 141 6.41 -1.38 -5.70
C GLY A 141 5.26 -0.97 -6.61
N HIS A 142 4.70 -1.90 -7.38
CA HIS A 142 3.88 -1.56 -8.56
C HIS A 142 2.53 -2.29 -8.60
N LEU A 143 2.20 -3.02 -7.54
CA LEU A 143 0.93 -3.70 -7.38
C LEU A 143 0.13 -3.04 -6.24
N PRO A 144 -1.20 -3.04 -6.37
CA PRO A 144 -2.07 -2.55 -5.32
C PRO A 144 -2.18 -3.54 -4.15
N PHE A 145 -2.64 -3.04 -3.02
CA PHE A 145 -3.01 -3.83 -1.85
C PHE A 145 -4.04 -3.07 -1.02
N GLU A 146 -4.78 -3.80 -0.18
CA GLU A 146 -5.91 -3.23 0.57
C GLU A 146 -6.11 -3.87 1.93
N ALA A 147 -6.88 -3.18 2.79
CA ALA A 147 -7.27 -3.65 4.11
C ALA A 147 -8.72 -3.27 4.40
N ASP A 148 -9.49 -4.22 4.92
CA ASP A 148 -10.79 -3.94 5.52
C ASP A 148 -10.60 -3.23 6.86
N ILE A 149 -11.06 -1.98 6.95
CA ILE A 149 -10.92 -1.14 8.14
C ILE A 149 -12.26 -0.88 8.84
N SER A 150 -13.33 -1.59 8.44
CA SER A 150 -14.71 -1.36 8.92
C SER A 150 -14.78 -1.35 10.45
N LYS A 151 -14.18 -2.37 11.09
CA LYS A 151 -14.12 -2.47 12.55
C LYS A 151 -13.44 -1.28 13.22
N LEU A 152 -12.43 -0.68 12.59
CA LEU A 152 -11.71 0.46 13.16
C LEU A 152 -12.51 1.75 13.06
N VAL A 153 -13.26 1.94 11.98
CA VAL A 153 -13.98 3.19 11.71
C VAL A 153 -15.42 3.19 12.23
N GLN A 154 -15.98 2.02 12.55
CA GLN A 154 -17.34 1.84 13.07
C GLN A 154 -17.41 1.59 14.59
N SER A 155 -16.28 1.52 15.30
CA SER A 155 -16.22 1.23 16.76
C SER A 155 -16.49 2.44 17.67
N GLY A 156 -17.24 3.45 17.21
CA GLY A 156 -17.56 4.64 18.01
C GLY A 156 -17.92 5.86 17.16
N PRO A 157 -18.08 7.05 17.76
CA PRO A 157 -18.43 8.28 17.06
C PRO A 157 -17.22 8.88 16.30
N LEU A 158 -16.52 8.06 15.53
CA LEU A 158 -15.42 8.49 14.68
C LEU A 158 -15.97 9.23 13.46
N THR A 159 -15.47 10.43 13.23
CA THR A 159 -15.75 11.23 12.03
C THR A 159 -14.51 11.38 11.15
N THR A 160 -13.33 11.08 11.70
CA THR A 160 -12.05 11.13 11.01
C THR A 160 -11.28 9.83 11.18
N CYS A 161 -10.43 9.56 10.20
CA CYS A 161 -9.51 8.43 10.19
C CYS A 161 -8.12 8.93 9.79
N ARG A 162 -7.14 8.73 10.66
CA ARG A 162 -5.72 9.06 10.41
C ARG A 162 -5.03 7.85 9.82
N ILE A 163 -4.52 8.01 8.61
CA ILE A 163 -3.81 6.96 7.87
C ILE A 163 -2.33 7.31 7.87
N THR A 164 -1.51 6.39 8.37
CA THR A 164 -0.04 6.52 8.38
C THR A 164 0.53 5.37 7.55
N ILE A 165 1.47 5.66 6.65
CA ILE A 165 2.12 4.68 5.78
C ILE A 165 3.62 4.87 5.87
N ALA A 166 4.34 3.84 6.33
CA ALA A 166 5.80 3.79 6.26
C ALA A 166 6.20 3.00 5.00
N ILE A 167 7.13 3.53 4.22
CA ILE A 167 7.61 2.92 2.97
C ILE A 167 9.13 2.79 3.02
N ASN A 168 9.66 1.60 2.74
CA ASN A 168 11.09 1.35 2.59
C ASN A 168 11.43 1.11 1.12
N ASN A 169 12.39 1.86 0.58
CA ASN A 169 12.84 1.76 -0.82
C ASN A 169 14.16 0.98 -1.01
N THR A 170 14.65 0.31 0.03
CA THR A 170 15.85 -0.52 -0.02
C THR A 170 15.59 -1.75 -0.90
N LEU A 171 16.43 -1.96 -1.90
CA LEU A 171 16.38 -3.13 -2.76
C LEU A 171 17.38 -4.17 -2.28
N THR A 172 16.96 -5.42 -2.30
CA THR A 172 17.76 -6.58 -1.88
C THR A 172 17.92 -7.57 -3.04
N PRO A 173 18.78 -8.59 -2.93
CA PRO A 173 18.87 -9.63 -3.95
C PRO A 173 17.56 -10.41 -4.16
N HIS A 174 16.59 -10.25 -3.25
CA HIS A 174 15.29 -10.92 -3.28
C HIS A 174 14.13 -10.00 -3.70
N THR A 175 14.36 -8.70 -3.83
CA THR A 175 13.35 -7.78 -4.36
C THR A 175 13.26 -7.87 -5.88
N LEU A 176 12.13 -7.45 -6.44
CA LEU A 176 11.97 -7.27 -7.88
C LEU A 176 11.61 -5.80 -8.18
N PRO A 177 12.54 -4.99 -8.69
CA PRO A 177 13.88 -5.34 -9.15
C PRO A 177 14.90 -5.61 -8.01
N PRO A 178 15.98 -6.37 -8.26
CA PRO A 178 16.98 -6.66 -7.26
C PRO A 178 17.99 -5.52 -7.09
N GLY A 179 18.59 -5.44 -5.91
CA GLY A 179 19.70 -4.53 -5.60
C GLY A 179 20.53 -5.02 -4.42
N THR A 180 21.64 -4.36 -4.10
CA THR A 180 22.44 -4.68 -2.91
C THR A 180 22.96 -3.42 -2.23
N ILE A 181 22.92 -3.39 -0.89
CA ILE A 181 23.58 -2.32 -0.12
C ILE A 181 25.08 -2.60 -0.03
N VAL A 182 25.90 -1.64 -0.45
CA VAL A 182 27.36 -1.73 -0.41
C VAL A 182 27.90 -0.67 0.53
N TYR A 183 28.43 -1.12 1.68
CA TYR A 183 29.15 -0.25 2.62
C TYR A 183 30.55 0.07 2.11
N LYS A 184 30.92 1.36 2.11
CA LYS A 184 32.28 1.78 1.79
C LYS A 184 33.07 1.94 3.09
N THR A 185 33.96 0.98 3.36
CA THR A 185 34.70 0.89 4.62
C THR A 185 36.01 1.66 4.63
N ASP A 186 36.48 2.12 3.47
CA ASP A 186 37.70 2.94 3.39
C ASP A 186 37.43 4.36 3.90
N THR A 187 37.82 4.61 5.15
CA THR A 187 37.63 5.89 5.83
C THR A 187 38.52 7.01 5.30
N SER A 188 39.51 6.72 4.45
CA SER A 188 40.32 7.74 3.78
C SER A 188 39.58 8.41 2.61
N MET A 189 38.61 7.70 2.02
CA MET A 189 37.80 8.17 0.91
C MET A 189 36.36 8.50 1.29
N TYR A 190 35.79 7.78 2.27
CA TYR A 190 34.37 7.87 2.61
C TYR A 190 34.16 8.15 4.11
N PRO A 191 33.10 8.88 4.49
CA PRO A 191 32.77 9.09 5.90
C PRO A 191 32.33 7.78 6.56
N LYS A 192 32.44 7.73 7.90
CA LYS A 192 32.03 6.56 8.69
C LYS A 192 30.56 6.21 8.42
N GLY A 193 30.29 4.95 8.08
CA GLY A 193 28.94 4.45 7.84
C GLY A 193 28.38 4.77 6.46
N TYR A 194 29.18 5.30 5.53
CA TYR A 194 28.76 5.54 4.16
C TYR A 194 28.40 4.24 3.45
N PHE A 195 27.25 4.24 2.77
CA PHE A 195 26.78 3.13 1.94
C PHE A 195 26.05 3.66 0.71
N VAL A 196 25.91 2.80 -0.29
CA VAL A 196 25.13 3.07 -1.51
C VAL A 196 24.26 1.86 -1.84
N GLN A 197 23.17 2.09 -2.55
CA GLN A 197 22.38 1.04 -3.19
C GLN A 197 22.98 0.77 -4.57
N ASP A 198 23.54 -0.42 -4.75
CA ASP A 198 23.94 -0.93 -6.06
C ASP A 198 22.73 -1.58 -6.75
N THR A 199 22.58 -1.33 -8.04
CA THR A 199 21.45 -1.76 -8.87
C THR A 199 21.95 -2.17 -10.25
N SER A 200 21.25 -3.09 -10.91
CA SER A 200 21.62 -3.60 -12.25
C SER A 200 20.58 -3.25 -13.32
N PHE A 201 19.78 -2.22 -13.10
CA PHE A 201 18.77 -1.73 -14.02
C PHE A 201 19.03 -0.26 -14.38
N ASP A 202 18.62 0.15 -15.59
CA ASP A 202 18.93 1.47 -16.17
C ASP A 202 17.77 2.46 -16.03
N PHE A 203 17.23 2.55 -14.82
CA PHE A 203 16.24 3.57 -14.44
C PHE A 203 16.45 3.97 -12.99
N PHE A 204 16.03 5.18 -12.61
CA PHE A 204 16.17 5.65 -11.23
C PHE A 204 15.20 4.92 -10.30
N ASN A 205 15.65 4.54 -9.10
CA ASN A 205 14.85 3.87 -8.07
C ASN A 205 13.91 4.86 -7.35
N TYR A 206 12.97 5.44 -8.09
CA TYR A 206 11.95 6.33 -7.56
C TYR A 206 11.10 5.62 -6.50
N ALA A 207 10.79 6.33 -5.42
CA ALA A 207 10.04 5.79 -4.29
C ALA A 207 8.98 6.76 -3.79
N GLY A 208 7.96 6.20 -3.12
CA GLY A 208 6.80 6.95 -2.62
C GLY A 208 5.49 6.23 -2.93
N LEU A 209 4.41 7.00 -2.89
CA LEU A 209 3.06 6.59 -3.25
C LEU A 209 2.80 6.98 -4.71
N HIS A 210 3.13 6.09 -5.66
CA HIS A 210 3.13 6.42 -7.10
C HIS A 210 1.74 6.47 -7.73
N ARG A 211 0.72 5.91 -7.07
CA ARG A 211 -0.66 5.88 -7.54
C ARG A 211 -1.61 6.26 -6.40
N SER A 212 -2.86 6.55 -6.74
CA SER A 212 -3.85 7.04 -5.79
C SER A 212 -4.00 6.11 -4.58
N VAL A 213 -4.24 6.73 -3.43
CA VAL A 213 -4.73 6.04 -2.23
C VAL A 213 -6.20 6.35 -2.13
N VAL A 214 -7.04 5.34 -1.92
CA VAL A 214 -8.50 5.50 -1.91
C VAL A 214 -9.10 4.77 -0.73
N LEU A 215 -10.19 5.32 -0.22
CA LEU A 215 -11.15 4.55 0.56
C LEU A 215 -12.31 4.17 -0.35
N TYR A 216 -12.81 2.96 -0.25
CA TYR A 216 -14.03 2.56 -0.94
C TYR A 216 -14.94 1.72 -0.06
N THR A 217 -16.20 1.59 -0.48
CA THR A 217 -17.19 0.80 0.23
C THR A 217 -17.84 -0.26 -0.64
N THR A 218 -18.29 -1.32 0.02
CA THR A 218 -19.18 -2.35 -0.53
C THR A 218 -20.20 -2.74 0.53
N PRO A 219 -21.27 -3.48 0.20
CA PRO A 219 -21.99 -4.23 1.22
C PRO A 219 -21.07 -5.29 1.85
N THR A 220 -21.47 -5.83 3.01
CA THR A 220 -20.73 -6.91 3.68
C THR A 220 -20.65 -8.20 2.86
N THR A 221 -21.65 -8.48 2.02
CA THR A 221 -21.57 -9.46 0.93
C THR A 221 -21.29 -8.75 -0.37
N TYR A 222 -20.21 -9.11 -1.04
CA TYR A 222 -19.75 -8.39 -2.23
C TYR A 222 -19.13 -9.31 -3.28
N ILE A 223 -19.13 -8.83 -4.51
CA ILE A 223 -18.38 -9.44 -5.61
C ILE A 223 -16.90 -9.13 -5.39
N ASP A 224 -16.13 -10.18 -5.13
CA ASP A 224 -14.70 -10.14 -4.88
C ASP A 224 -13.92 -10.23 -6.18
N ASP A 225 -14.32 -11.15 -7.07
CA ASP A 225 -13.66 -11.36 -8.35
C ASP A 225 -14.66 -11.72 -9.46
N ILE A 226 -14.36 -11.26 -10.67
CA ILE A 226 -15.05 -11.67 -11.89
C ILE A 226 -13.97 -12.07 -12.89
N THR A 227 -13.92 -13.37 -13.19
CA THR A 227 -13.10 -13.89 -14.28
C THR A 227 -13.99 -14.20 -15.48
N VAL A 228 -13.74 -13.53 -16.59
CA VAL A 228 -14.39 -13.78 -17.88
C VAL A 228 -13.36 -14.34 -18.86
N ILE A 229 -13.65 -15.51 -19.42
CA ILE A 229 -12.85 -16.12 -20.49
C ILE A 229 -13.76 -16.20 -21.72
N THR A 230 -13.39 -15.48 -22.77
CA THR A 230 -14.11 -15.46 -24.04
C THR A 230 -13.43 -16.35 -25.09
N ASN A 231 -14.23 -16.92 -25.97
CA ASN A 231 -13.81 -17.63 -27.17
C ASN A 231 -14.65 -17.15 -28.36
N VAL A 232 -14.27 -17.51 -29.59
CA VAL A 232 -15.02 -17.17 -30.80
C VAL A 232 -15.26 -18.43 -31.62
N GLU A 233 -16.53 -18.70 -31.94
CA GLU A 233 -16.92 -19.68 -32.94
C GLU A 233 -17.65 -18.96 -34.09
N GLN A 234 -17.02 -18.94 -35.26
CA GLN A 234 -17.49 -18.19 -36.45
C GLN A 234 -17.67 -16.69 -36.14
N ASP A 235 -18.92 -16.22 -36.15
CA ASP A 235 -19.35 -14.85 -35.86
C ASP A 235 -19.98 -14.70 -34.47
N ILE A 236 -19.95 -15.75 -33.63
CA ILE A 236 -20.50 -15.75 -32.27
C ILE A 236 -19.37 -15.77 -31.25
N GLY A 237 -19.44 -14.86 -30.28
CA GLY A 237 -18.60 -14.91 -29.07
C GLY A 237 -19.20 -15.87 -28.05
N GLU A 238 -18.40 -16.81 -27.56
CA GLU A 238 -18.74 -17.64 -26.40
C GLU A 238 -18.12 -17.06 -25.14
N GLU A 239 -18.88 -17.02 -24.04
CA GLU A 239 -18.41 -16.50 -22.75
C GLU A 239 -18.52 -17.58 -21.67
N SER A 240 -17.44 -17.77 -20.90
CA SER A 240 -17.49 -18.48 -19.63
C SER A 240 -17.16 -17.51 -18.49
N ARG A 241 -18.09 -17.38 -17.54
CA ARG A 241 -17.99 -16.44 -16.41
C ARG A 241 -17.91 -17.19 -15.09
N ARG A 242 -16.99 -16.77 -14.23
CA ARG A 242 -16.91 -17.19 -12.82
C ARG A 242 -16.91 -15.98 -11.92
N GLU A 243 -17.74 -16.02 -10.89
CA GLU A 243 -17.85 -14.98 -9.87
C GLU A 243 -17.44 -15.57 -8.51
N ALA A 244 -16.60 -14.84 -7.79
CA ALA A 244 -16.30 -15.12 -6.39
C ALA A 244 -17.10 -14.15 -5.51
N LEU A 245 -17.82 -14.70 -4.54
CA LEU A 245 -18.57 -13.96 -3.53
C LEU A 245 -17.90 -14.16 -2.17
N CYS A 246 -17.73 -13.08 -1.43
CA CYS A 246 -17.23 -13.06 -0.06
C CYS A 246 -18.36 -12.72 0.93
#